data_AF-A0A8H7UGQ7-F1
#
_entry.id   AF-A0A8H7UGQ7-F1
#
_cell.length_a   1.000
_cell.length_b   1.000
_cell.length_c   1.000
_cell.angle_alpha   90.00
_cell.angle_beta   90.00
_cell.angle_gamma   90.00
#
_symmetry.space_group_name_H-M   'P 1'
#
loop_
_entity.id
_entity.type
_entity.pdbx_description
1 polymer ?
#
loop_
_entity_poly.entity_id
_entity_poly.type
_entity_poly.pdbx_seq_one_letter_code
_entity_poly.pdbx_strand_id
1 'polypeptide(L)'
;AVSRNYLNTKMEIIQSLVLLASQPNFAANAYTAWMFSGMGVRMAQDLGLHRNIPRWKMNDRESEQRKRIWFSVYIVDRWCCAAVGRPLAISEADCDIELPELIQEDGNDNTSTQHQKLFRYMISLSTILGYILRKLYSPKVKAMGLTSPGVASVVFELEERLKNWLDDLPPECKLSESDMHRLKEMRQFPLQHSDHELKYKLETAGED
;
A
#
# COMPACT_ATOMS: atom_id res chain seq x y z
N ALA A 1 -17.09 15.17 -26.85
CA ALA A 1 -17.50 14.90 -25.46
C ALA A 1 -16.72 13.68 -24.97
N VAL A 2 -15.79 13.86 -24.03
CA VAL A 2 -15.01 12.75 -23.46
C VAL A 2 -15.97 11.81 -22.75
N SER A 3 -16.03 10.56 -23.20
CA SER A 3 -16.98 9.58 -22.70
C SER A 3 -16.82 9.39 -21.19
N ARG A 4 -17.93 9.50 -20.44
CA ARG A 4 -18.05 9.24 -18.99
C ARG A 4 -17.82 7.77 -18.60
N ASN A 5 -17.16 6.98 -19.46
CA ASN A 5 -16.90 5.56 -19.27
C ASN A 5 -15.99 5.24 -18.07
N TYR A 6 -15.22 6.22 -17.57
CA TYR A 6 -14.39 6.06 -16.37
C TYR A 6 -15.21 6.04 -15.06
N LEU A 7 -16.48 6.48 -15.09
CA LEU A 7 -17.41 6.36 -13.96
C LEU A 7 -18.00 4.96 -13.82
N ASN A 8 -17.86 4.11 -14.83
CA ASN A 8 -18.27 2.72 -14.73
C ASN A 8 -17.15 1.94 -14.04
N THR A 9 -17.44 1.38 -12.88
CA THR A 9 -16.43 0.72 -12.07
C THR A 9 -15.94 -0.55 -12.74
N LYS A 10 -14.63 -0.61 -12.99
CA LYS A 10 -13.96 -1.72 -13.69
C LYS A 10 -12.65 -2.08 -13.00
N MET A 11 -12.29 -3.37 -13.07
CA MET A 11 -11.05 -3.88 -12.45
C MET A 11 -9.81 -3.21 -13.05
N GLU A 12 -9.80 -2.95 -14.35
CA GLU A 12 -8.68 -2.35 -15.06
C GLU A 12 -8.41 -0.91 -14.60
N ILE A 13 -9.48 -0.17 -14.25
CA ILE A 13 -9.35 1.19 -13.72
C ILE A 13 -8.73 1.15 -12.32
N ILE A 14 -9.18 0.22 -11.47
CA ILE A 14 -8.63 0.04 -10.13
C ILE A 14 -7.15 -0.32 -10.20
N GLN A 15 -6.78 -1.26 -11.08
CA GLN A 15 -5.38 -1.64 -11.32
C GLN A 15 -4.55 -0.42 -11.77
N SER A 16 -5.07 0.38 -12.69
CA SER A 16 -4.40 1.59 -13.17
C SER A 16 -4.18 2.60 -12.04
N LEU A 17 -5.19 2.82 -11.19
CA LEU A 17 -5.11 3.72 -10.04
C LEU A 17 -4.08 3.25 -9.01
N VAL A 18 -4.05 1.95 -8.71
CA VAL A 18 -3.04 1.32 -7.83
C VAL A 18 -1.64 1.55 -8.38
N LEU A 19 -1.43 1.29 -9.68
CA LEU A 19 -0.13 1.48 -10.31
C LEU A 19 0.33 2.94 -10.26
N LEU A 20 -0.57 3.89 -10.56
CA LEU A 20 -0.29 5.32 -10.49
C LEU A 20 0.05 5.78 -9.06
N ALA A 21 -0.69 5.30 -8.06
CA ALA A 21 -0.44 5.61 -6.66
C ALA A 21 0.84 4.98 -6.11
N SER A 22 1.34 3.91 -6.73
CA SER A 22 2.54 3.16 -6.30
C SER A 22 3.84 3.65 -6.94
N GLN A 23 3.79 4.60 -7.87
CA GLN A 23 4.99 5.09 -8.55
C GLN A 23 5.90 5.88 -7.61
N PRO A 24 7.22 5.59 -7.57
CA PRO A 24 8.18 6.35 -6.76
C PRO A 24 8.23 7.84 -7.10
N ASN A 25 8.01 8.20 -8.37
CA ASN A 25 7.99 9.60 -8.81
C ASN A 25 6.77 10.37 -8.26
N PHE A 26 5.71 9.68 -7.84
CA PHE A 26 4.60 10.29 -7.12
C PHE A 26 4.88 10.51 -5.63
N ALA A 27 5.99 10.03 -5.09
CA ALA A 27 6.44 10.43 -3.75
C ALA A 27 6.66 11.95 -3.67
N ALA A 28 7.01 12.61 -4.79
CA ALA A 28 7.09 14.07 -4.90
C ALA A 28 5.71 14.76 -4.80
N ASN A 29 4.61 14.02 -4.98
CA ASN A 29 3.23 14.50 -4.80
C ASN A 29 2.38 13.44 -4.06
N ALA A 30 2.78 13.16 -2.82
CA ALA A 30 2.12 12.18 -1.94
C ALA A 30 0.61 12.41 -1.79
N TYR A 31 0.15 13.66 -1.93
CA TYR A 31 -1.27 14.00 -1.95
C TYR A 31 -2.02 13.38 -3.13
N THR A 32 -1.45 13.45 -4.34
CA THR A 32 -2.10 12.89 -5.53
C THR A 32 -2.16 11.36 -5.47
N ALA A 33 -1.10 10.70 -4.97
CA ALA A 33 -1.12 9.27 -4.71
C ALA A 33 -2.22 8.89 -3.72
N TRP A 34 -2.39 9.66 -2.64
CA TRP A 34 -3.48 9.48 -1.68
C TRP A 34 -4.87 9.64 -2.32
N MET A 35 -5.06 10.63 -3.20
CA MET A 35 -6.33 10.80 -3.93
C MET A 35 -6.64 9.62 -4.86
N PHE A 36 -5.66 9.13 -5.61
CA PHE A 36 -5.83 7.94 -6.47
C PHE A 36 -6.10 6.69 -5.66
N SER A 37 -5.41 6.51 -4.54
CA SER A 37 -5.67 5.43 -3.60
C SER A 37 -7.11 5.45 -3.10
N GLY A 38 -7.59 6.61 -2.62
CA GLY A 38 -8.96 6.77 -2.15
C GLY A 38 -10.01 6.47 -3.23
N MET A 39 -9.76 6.90 -4.48
CA MET A 39 -10.61 6.56 -5.62
C MET A 39 -10.63 5.04 -5.88
N GLY A 40 -9.45 4.41 -5.88
CA GLY A 40 -9.31 2.96 -6.02
C GLY A 40 -10.05 2.18 -4.93
N VAL A 41 -10.00 2.65 -3.68
CA VAL A 41 -10.76 2.06 -2.56
C VAL A 41 -12.26 2.09 -2.83
N ARG A 42 -12.81 3.25 -3.22
CA ARG A 42 -14.26 3.39 -3.47
C ARG A 42 -14.72 2.51 -4.64
N MET A 43 -13.93 2.46 -5.70
CA MET A 43 -14.20 1.60 -6.85
C MET A 43 -14.11 0.10 -6.49
N ALA A 44 -13.11 -0.31 -5.72
CA ALA A 44 -12.99 -1.69 -5.27
C ALA A 44 -14.13 -2.10 -4.33
N GLN A 45 -14.60 -1.18 -3.47
CA GLN A 45 -15.77 -1.38 -2.62
C GLN A 45 -17.06 -1.52 -3.42
N ASP A 46 -17.27 -0.66 -4.43
CA ASP A 46 -18.43 -0.68 -5.33
C ASP A 46 -18.52 -2.01 -6.11
N LEU A 47 -17.38 -2.55 -6.56
CA LEU A 47 -17.31 -3.88 -7.16
C LEU A 47 -17.41 -5.05 -6.18
N GLY A 48 -17.53 -4.79 -4.87
CA GLY A 48 -17.62 -5.83 -3.84
C GLY A 48 -16.34 -6.63 -3.61
N LEU A 49 -15.16 -6.12 -4.02
CA LEU A 49 -13.89 -6.89 -3.93
C LEU A 49 -13.42 -7.13 -2.49
N HIS A 50 -13.94 -6.35 -1.54
CA HIS A 50 -13.69 -6.49 -0.11
C HIS A 50 -14.49 -7.63 0.53
N ARG A 51 -15.41 -8.25 -0.22
CA ARG A 51 -16.32 -9.27 0.29
C ARG A 51 -16.02 -10.66 -0.27
N ASN A 52 -16.08 -11.68 0.58
CA ASN A 52 -16.15 -13.06 0.17
C ASN A 52 -17.61 -13.43 -0.16
N ILE A 53 -17.95 -13.57 -1.44
CA ILE A 53 -19.33 -13.79 -1.89
C ILE A 53 -19.46 -15.19 -2.52
N PRO A 54 -19.98 -16.19 -1.77
CA PRO A 54 -20.10 -17.58 -2.26
C PRO A 54 -21.05 -17.74 -3.46
N ARG A 55 -21.96 -16.78 -3.67
CA ARG A 55 -22.95 -16.83 -4.75
C ARG A 55 -22.37 -16.47 -6.12
N TRP A 56 -21.16 -15.92 -6.16
CA TRP A 56 -20.50 -15.63 -7.41
C TRP A 56 -19.93 -16.94 -7.97
N LYS A 57 -20.61 -17.51 -8.97
CA LYS A 57 -20.13 -18.66 -9.76
C LYS A 57 -18.95 -18.21 -10.63
N MET A 58 -17.82 -17.89 -10.00
CA MET A 58 -16.59 -17.51 -10.68
C MET A 58 -15.60 -18.66 -10.63
N ASN A 59 -14.71 -18.69 -11.62
CA ASN A 59 -13.61 -19.63 -11.61
C ASN A 59 -12.52 -19.20 -10.59
N ASP A 60 -11.68 -20.14 -10.18
CA ASP A 60 -10.66 -19.90 -9.16
C ASP A 60 -9.67 -18.79 -9.57
N ARG A 61 -9.35 -18.70 -10.86
CA ARG A 61 -8.45 -17.66 -11.39
C ARG A 61 -9.03 -16.25 -11.24
N GLU A 62 -10.31 -16.07 -11.54
CA GLU A 62 -11.03 -14.80 -11.38
C GLU A 62 -11.16 -14.42 -9.91
N SER A 63 -11.44 -15.40 -9.05
CA SER A 63 -11.48 -15.22 -7.59
C SER A 63 -10.14 -14.70 -7.07
N GLU A 64 -9.04 -15.36 -7.45
CA GLU A 64 -7.69 -14.97 -7.04
C GLU A 64 -7.26 -13.61 -7.59
N GLN A 65 -7.64 -13.28 -8.84
CA GLN A 65 -7.40 -11.96 -9.40
C GLN A 65 -8.11 -10.87 -8.58
N ARG A 66 -9.36 -11.10 -8.17
CA ARG A 66 -10.12 -10.14 -7.33
C ARG A 66 -9.50 -9.97 -5.95
N LYS A 67 -9.07 -11.05 -5.30
CA LYS A 67 -8.33 -11.00 -4.03
C LYS A 67 -7.06 -10.16 -4.19
N ARG A 68 -6.26 -10.41 -5.23
CA ARG A 68 -5.01 -9.65 -5.50
C ARG A 68 -5.27 -8.17 -5.76
N ILE A 69 -6.31 -7.82 -6.49
CA ILE A 69 -6.69 -6.40 -6.71
C ILE A 69 -7.09 -5.75 -5.39
N TRP A 70 -7.96 -6.39 -4.61
CA TRP A 70 -8.37 -5.87 -3.31
C TRP A 70 -7.17 -5.61 -2.40
N PHE A 71 -6.28 -6.59 -2.24
CA PHE A 71 -5.13 -6.45 -1.36
C PHE A 71 -4.07 -5.48 -1.90
N SER A 72 -3.98 -5.28 -3.21
CA SER A 72 -3.14 -4.21 -3.78
C SER A 72 -3.67 -2.83 -3.37
N VAL A 73 -4.98 -2.61 -3.46
CA VAL A 73 -5.63 -1.37 -3.00
C VAL A 73 -5.45 -1.20 -1.49
N TYR A 74 -5.60 -2.29 -0.72
CA TYR A 74 -5.41 -2.32 0.73
C TYR A 74 -4.02 -1.84 1.16
N ILE A 75 -2.97 -2.33 0.48
CA ILE A 75 -1.59 -1.93 0.71
C ILE A 75 -1.45 -0.43 0.40
N VAL A 76 -1.79 -0.01 -0.81
CA VAL A 76 -1.60 1.38 -1.25
C VAL A 76 -2.30 2.39 -0.33
N ASP A 77 -3.54 2.13 0.11
CA ASP A 77 -4.28 2.98 1.08
C ASP A 77 -3.45 3.26 2.33
N ARG A 78 -2.82 2.22 2.90
CA ARG A 78 -2.05 2.33 4.14
C ARG A 78 -0.78 3.11 3.97
N TRP A 79 -0.02 2.82 2.92
CA TRP A 79 1.26 3.49 2.68
C TRP A 79 1.05 4.95 2.27
N CYS A 80 0.04 5.26 1.44
CA CYS A 80 -0.31 6.63 1.11
C CYS A 80 -0.77 7.40 2.36
N CYS A 81 -1.69 6.83 3.15
CA CYS A 81 -2.17 7.47 4.38
C CYS A 81 -1.05 7.69 5.40
N ALA A 82 -0.11 6.76 5.52
CA ALA A 82 1.07 6.93 6.36
C ALA A 82 1.95 8.09 5.89
N ALA A 83 2.20 8.21 4.58
CA ALA A 83 3.02 9.26 4.00
C ALA A 83 2.46 10.67 4.23
N VAL A 84 1.13 10.83 4.17
CA VAL A 84 0.46 12.14 4.34
C VAL A 84 -0.16 12.36 5.73
N GLY A 85 -0.04 11.40 6.63
CA GLY A 85 -0.63 11.47 7.98
C GLY A 85 -2.16 11.55 8.00
N ARG A 86 -2.84 10.84 7.09
CA ARG A 86 -4.31 10.84 6.95
C ARG A 86 -4.93 9.54 7.49
N PRO A 87 -6.23 9.55 7.87
CA PRO A 87 -6.95 8.35 8.23
C PRO A 87 -7.12 7.39 7.05
N LEU A 88 -7.14 6.09 7.34
CA LEU A 88 -7.37 5.02 6.37
C LEU A 88 -8.80 5.05 5.84
N ALA A 89 -8.96 4.80 4.54
CA ALA A 89 -10.28 4.70 3.92
C ALA A 89 -10.90 3.31 4.14
N ILE A 90 -10.07 2.28 4.30
CA ILE A 90 -10.52 0.90 4.52
C ILE A 90 -10.64 0.63 6.03
N SER A 91 -11.75 0.02 6.45
CA SER A 91 -11.93 -0.59 7.77
C SER A 91 -11.90 -2.10 7.63
N GLU A 92 -11.04 -2.80 8.37
CA GLU A 92 -10.96 -4.27 8.36
C GLU A 92 -12.25 -4.91 8.85
N ALA A 93 -13.02 -4.22 9.70
CA ALA A 93 -14.31 -4.73 10.20
C ALA A 93 -15.37 -4.90 9.09
N ASP A 94 -15.21 -4.19 7.97
CA ASP A 94 -16.14 -4.26 6.83
C ASP A 94 -15.74 -5.32 5.80
N CYS A 95 -14.56 -5.95 5.97
CA CYS A 95 -13.94 -6.85 5.00
C CYS A 95 -14.01 -8.30 5.50
N ASP A 96 -14.47 -9.22 4.66
CA ASP A 96 -14.44 -10.67 4.94
C ASP A 96 -13.73 -11.47 3.82
N ILE A 97 -13.06 -10.79 2.89
CA ILE A 97 -12.25 -11.39 1.84
C ILE A 97 -11.00 -12.08 2.40
N GLU A 98 -10.72 -13.28 1.90
CA GLU A 98 -9.59 -14.10 2.29
C GLU A 98 -8.30 -13.68 1.59
N LEU A 99 -7.16 -13.96 2.22
CA LEU A 99 -5.84 -13.73 1.61
C LEU A 99 -5.70 -14.49 0.28
N PRO A 100 -4.99 -13.94 -0.71
CA PRO A 100 -4.70 -14.65 -1.95
C PRO A 100 -3.90 -15.92 -1.69
N GLU A 101 -4.21 -16.95 -2.45
CA GLU A 101 -3.55 -18.26 -2.35
C GLU A 101 -2.20 -18.25 -3.07
N LEU A 102 -1.33 -19.17 -2.64
CA LEU A 102 -0.05 -19.44 -3.29
C LEU A 102 -0.30 -20.51 -4.36
N ILE A 103 -0.58 -20.08 -5.58
CA ILE A 103 -0.82 -20.99 -6.70
C ILE A 103 0.53 -21.34 -7.32
N GLN A 104 0.85 -22.63 -7.38
CA GLN A 104 1.94 -23.13 -8.23
C GLN A 104 1.43 -23.10 -9.66
N GLU A 105 2.04 -22.26 -10.50
CA GLU A 105 1.76 -22.28 -11.93
C GLU A 105 2.37 -23.55 -12.54
N ASP A 106 1.75 -24.10 -13.59
CA ASP A 106 2.20 -25.30 -14.29
C ASP A 106 3.48 -25.01 -15.09
N GLY A 107 4.59 -24.94 -14.36
CA GLY A 107 5.91 -24.56 -14.81
C GLY A 107 6.77 -24.32 -13.58
N ASN A 108 8.03 -24.77 -13.58
CA ASN A 108 8.96 -24.60 -12.45
C ASN A 108 9.43 -23.14 -12.30
N ASP A 109 8.50 -22.18 -12.36
CA ASP A 109 8.76 -20.76 -12.19
C ASP A 109 8.74 -20.40 -10.70
N ASN A 110 9.89 -20.67 -10.08
CA ASN A 110 10.16 -20.28 -8.69
C ASN A 110 9.97 -18.77 -8.46
N THR A 111 10.14 -17.96 -9.51
CA THR A 111 10.02 -16.50 -9.42
C THR A 111 8.56 -16.09 -9.22
N SER A 112 7.61 -16.66 -9.96
CA SER A 112 6.17 -16.40 -9.75
C SER A 112 5.75 -16.70 -8.30
N THR A 113 6.14 -17.88 -7.79
CA THR A 113 5.82 -18.29 -6.41
C THR A 113 6.44 -17.34 -5.36
N GLN A 114 7.67 -16.86 -5.59
CA GLN A 114 8.33 -15.90 -4.71
C GLN A 114 7.59 -14.56 -4.65
N HIS A 115 7.16 -14.02 -5.80
CA HIS A 115 6.37 -12.78 -5.84
C HIS A 115 5.05 -12.90 -5.07
N GLN A 116 4.37 -14.05 -5.17
CA GLN A 116 3.13 -14.30 -4.42
C GLN A 116 3.36 -14.33 -2.90
N LYS A 117 4.47 -14.93 -2.45
CA LYS A 117 4.88 -14.91 -1.04
C LYS A 117 5.17 -13.48 -0.56
N LEU A 118 6.00 -12.74 -1.30
CA LEU A 118 6.33 -11.34 -1.00
C LEU A 118 5.07 -10.48 -0.89
N PHE A 119 4.10 -10.69 -1.79
CA PHE A 119 2.82 -9.99 -1.75
C PHE A 119 2.06 -10.25 -0.43
N ARG A 120 2.00 -11.51 0.04
CA ARG A 120 1.38 -11.83 1.35
C ARG A 120 2.11 -11.18 2.53
N TYR A 121 3.44 -11.15 2.52
CA TYR A 121 4.20 -10.45 3.56
C TYR A 121 3.97 -8.94 3.52
N MET A 122 3.84 -8.34 2.33
CA MET A 122 3.47 -6.93 2.19
C MET A 122 2.07 -6.62 2.70
N ILE A 123 1.09 -7.51 2.49
CA ILE A 123 -0.23 -7.40 3.11
C ILE A 123 -0.09 -7.40 4.63
N SER A 124 0.64 -8.38 5.19
CA SER A 124 0.84 -8.51 6.64
C SER A 124 1.49 -7.27 7.26
N LEU A 125 2.55 -6.76 6.65
CA LEU A 125 3.21 -5.54 7.10
C LEU A 125 2.27 -4.33 7.03
N SER A 126 1.49 -4.24 5.96
CA SER A 126 0.48 -3.19 5.81
C SER A 126 -0.59 -3.29 6.89
N THR A 127 -1.03 -4.49 7.28
CA THR A 127 -1.95 -4.68 8.40
C THR A 127 -1.39 -4.10 9.70
N ILE A 128 -0.11 -4.36 10.01
CA ILE A 128 0.58 -3.78 11.17
C ILE A 128 0.61 -2.25 11.07
N LEU A 129 1.00 -1.71 9.90
CA LEU A 129 0.98 -0.27 9.64
C LEU A 129 -0.42 0.33 9.86
N GLY A 130 -1.48 -0.37 9.45
CA GLY A 130 -2.85 0.05 9.67
C GLY A 130 -3.22 0.14 11.16
N TYR A 131 -2.72 -0.78 11.98
CA TYR A 131 -2.89 -0.74 13.43
C TYR A 131 -2.15 0.46 14.04
N ILE A 132 -0.90 0.71 13.61
CA ILE A 132 -0.09 1.87 14.02
C ILE A 132 -0.86 3.17 13.73
N LEU A 133 -1.33 3.36 12.51
CA LEU A 133 -1.99 4.60 12.09
C LEU A 133 -3.26 4.88 12.91
N ARG A 134 -4.04 3.84 13.23
CA ARG A 134 -5.27 4.02 14.02
C ARG A 134 -5.00 4.23 15.50
N LYS A 135 -4.04 3.49 16.07
CA LYS A 135 -3.83 3.44 17.52
C LYS A 135 -2.84 4.49 18.03
N LEU A 136 -1.88 4.92 17.22
CA LEU A 136 -0.83 5.86 17.65
C LEU A 136 -0.97 7.24 17.00
N TYR A 137 -1.52 7.33 15.79
CA TYR A 137 -1.59 8.59 15.04
C TYR A 137 -2.95 9.29 15.11
N SER A 138 -3.87 8.83 15.96
CA SER A 138 -5.14 9.51 16.16
C SER A 138 -4.96 10.87 16.87
N PRO A 139 -5.77 11.90 16.55
CA PRO A 139 -5.71 13.19 17.25
C PRO A 139 -5.87 13.06 18.77
N LYS A 140 -6.69 12.10 19.23
CA LYS A 140 -6.90 11.81 20.65
C LYS A 140 -5.61 11.36 21.34
N VAL A 141 -4.82 10.51 20.69
CA VAL A 141 -3.56 10.01 21.23
C VAL A 141 -2.48 11.09 21.23
N LYS A 142 -2.44 11.92 20.18
CA LYS A 142 -1.57 13.11 20.15
C LYS A 142 -1.88 14.07 21.31
N ALA A 143 -3.15 14.26 21.64
CA ALA A 143 -3.56 15.11 22.76
C ALA A 143 -3.21 14.51 24.15
N MET A 144 -3.19 13.18 24.29
CA MET A 144 -2.82 12.51 25.54
C MET A 144 -1.31 12.41 25.77
N GLY A 145 -0.50 12.52 24.72
CA GLY A 145 0.95 12.34 24.78
C GLY A 145 1.36 10.87 24.71
N LEU A 146 2.52 10.64 24.09
CA LEU A 146 3.07 9.30 23.83
C LEU A 146 3.49 8.54 25.10
N THR A 147 3.62 9.23 26.22
CA THR A 147 4.05 8.68 27.52
C THR A 147 2.91 8.11 28.36
N SER A 148 1.65 8.20 27.90
CA SER A 148 0.55 7.60 28.63
C SER A 148 0.72 6.06 28.69
N PRO A 149 0.45 5.41 29.84
CA PRO A 149 0.65 3.97 30.00
C PRO A 149 -0.06 3.11 28.94
N GLY A 150 -1.25 3.55 28.49
CA GLY A 150 -1.98 2.87 27.43
C GLY A 150 -1.30 2.94 26.06
N VAL A 151 -0.64 4.06 25.73
CA VAL A 151 0.12 4.20 24.48
C VAL A 151 1.41 3.38 24.54
N ALA A 152 2.12 3.38 25.67
CA ALA A 152 3.32 2.57 25.84
C ALA A 152 3.05 1.07 25.67
N SER A 153 1.93 0.56 26.19
CA SER A 153 1.53 -0.84 25.99
C SER A 153 1.26 -1.17 24.52
N VAL A 154 0.65 -0.25 23.76
CA VAL A 154 0.40 -0.42 22.32
C VAL A 154 1.71 -0.43 21.54
N VAL A 155 2.68 0.42 21.92
CA VAL A 155 4.00 0.45 21.29
C VAL A 155 4.73 -0.88 21.50
N PHE A 156 4.71 -1.43 22.71
CA PHE A 156 5.30 -2.73 23.00
C PHE A 156 4.66 -3.87 22.20
N GLU A 157 3.32 -3.91 22.14
CA GLU A 157 2.57 -4.86 21.30
C GLU A 157 2.98 -4.77 19.82
N LEU A 158 3.19 -3.54 19.33
CA LEU A 158 3.61 -3.28 17.95
C LEU A 158 5.04 -3.71 17.67
N GLU A 159 5.96 -3.46 18.60
CA GLU A 159 7.35 -3.94 18.49
C GLU A 159 7.40 -5.46 18.41
N GLU A 160 6.64 -6.16 19.27
CA GLU A 160 6.55 -7.62 19.25
C GLU A 160 5.99 -8.13 17.91
N ARG A 161 4.92 -7.51 17.41
CA ARG A 161 4.34 -7.87 16.09
C ARG A 161 5.31 -7.65 14.94
N LEU A 162 6.03 -6.53 14.93
CA LEU A 162 7.03 -6.24 13.89
C LEU A 162 8.19 -7.22 13.96
N LYS A 163 8.64 -7.58 15.16
CA LYS A 163 9.69 -8.57 15.38
C LYS A 163 9.26 -9.95 14.90
N ASN A 164 8.08 -10.42 15.32
CA ASN A 164 7.53 -11.71 14.88
C ASN A 164 7.37 -11.73 13.35
N TRP A 165 6.83 -10.65 12.76
CA TRP A 165 6.74 -10.53 11.32
C TRP A 165 8.10 -10.67 10.65
N LEU A 166 9.14 -9.97 11.15
CA LEU A 166 10.51 -10.02 10.63
C LEU A 166 11.14 -11.40 10.75
N ASP A 167 10.91 -12.08 11.88
CA ASP A 167 11.44 -13.42 12.14
C ASP A 167 10.83 -14.45 11.17
N ASP A 168 9.53 -14.31 10.88
CA ASP A 168 8.75 -15.13 9.95
C ASP A 168 9.05 -14.89 8.46
N LEU A 169 9.87 -13.90 8.10
CA LEU A 169 10.26 -13.71 6.70
C LEU A 169 11.10 -14.90 6.19
N PRO A 170 10.92 -15.32 4.94
CA PRO A 170 11.80 -16.29 4.29
C PRO A 170 13.22 -15.71 4.21
N PRO A 171 14.27 -16.55 4.27
CA PRO A 171 15.67 -16.09 4.17
C PRO A 171 15.91 -15.25 2.91
N GLU A 172 15.25 -15.57 1.81
CA GLU A 172 15.39 -14.89 0.51
C GLU A 172 14.79 -13.47 0.52
N CYS A 173 13.99 -13.13 1.54
CA CYS A 173 13.34 -11.84 1.70
C CYS A 173 13.97 -11.00 2.81
N LYS A 174 14.91 -11.56 3.59
CA LYS A 174 15.63 -10.83 4.63
C LYS A 174 16.71 -9.98 3.96
N LEU A 175 16.78 -8.70 4.33
CA LEU A 175 17.82 -7.80 3.85
C LEU A 175 19.17 -8.27 4.35
N SER A 176 20.11 -8.49 3.44
CA SER A 176 21.50 -8.71 3.81
C SER A 176 22.19 -7.39 4.18
N GLU A 177 23.35 -7.46 4.83
CA GLU A 177 24.14 -6.26 5.12
C GLU A 177 24.52 -5.48 3.85
N SER A 178 24.73 -6.19 2.73
CA SER A 178 25.03 -5.57 1.44
C SER A 178 23.80 -4.86 0.84
N ASP A 179 22.60 -5.42 0.99
CA ASP A 179 21.35 -4.75 0.57
C ASP A 179 21.12 -3.48 1.38
N MET A 180 21.39 -3.52 2.68
CA MET A 180 21.27 -2.35 3.54
C MET A 180 22.29 -1.25 3.17
N HIS A 181 23.50 -1.62 2.75
CA HIS A 181 24.50 -0.68 2.24
C HIS A 181 24.01 -0.01 0.94
N ARG A 182 23.54 -0.80 -0.03
CA ARG A 182 23.00 -0.31 -1.31
C ARG A 182 21.83 0.64 -1.11
N LEU A 183 20.91 0.33 -0.19
CA LEU A 183 19.77 1.19 0.10
C LEU A 183 20.18 2.55 0.70
N LYS A 184 21.25 2.58 1.50
CA LYS A 184 21.81 3.83 2.04
C LYS A 184 22.44 4.67 0.94
N GLU A 185 23.14 4.06 -0.01
CA GLU A 185 23.70 4.74 -1.18
C GLU A 185 22.61 5.29 -2.10
N MET A 186 21.54 4.52 -2.36
CA MET A 186 20.41 4.96 -3.17
C MET A 186 19.66 6.15 -2.56
N ARG A 187 19.55 6.23 -1.23
CA ARG A 187 18.97 7.41 -0.54
C ARG A 187 19.84 8.66 -0.65
N GLN A 188 21.13 8.52 -0.93
CA GLN A 188 22.06 9.65 -1.06
C GLN A 188 22.02 10.28 -2.46
N PHE A 189 21.41 9.63 -3.46
CA PHE A 189 21.07 10.30 -4.72
C PHE A 189 19.84 11.19 -4.50
N PRO A 190 19.98 12.52 -4.60
CA PRO A 190 18.80 13.38 -4.62
C PRO A 190 17.98 13.00 -5.86
N LEU A 191 16.66 13.06 -5.76
CA LEU A 191 15.74 13.03 -6.91
C LEU A 191 16.01 14.29 -7.77
N GLN A 192 17.13 14.34 -8.49
CA GLN A 192 17.61 15.51 -9.23
C GLN A 192 16.72 15.91 -10.41
N HIS A 193 15.64 15.17 -10.69
CA HIS A 193 14.74 15.47 -11.81
C HIS A 193 13.58 16.43 -11.46
N SER A 194 13.34 16.79 -10.20
CA SER A 194 12.31 17.81 -9.87
C SER A 194 12.86 19.23 -9.77
N ASP A 195 14.11 19.40 -9.33
CA ASP A 195 14.64 20.73 -9.02
C ASP A 195 15.08 21.52 -10.26
N HIS A 196 15.44 20.83 -11.35
CA HIS A 196 15.83 21.50 -12.60
C HIS A 196 14.62 22.14 -13.32
N GLU A 197 13.43 21.56 -13.23
CA GLU A 197 12.20 22.16 -13.77
C GLU A 197 11.69 23.32 -12.89
N LEU A 198 11.85 23.24 -11.57
CA LEU A 198 11.49 24.31 -10.64
C LEU A 198 12.41 25.53 -10.78
N LYS A 199 13.72 25.32 -10.98
CA LYS A 199 14.65 26.42 -11.27
C LYS A 199 14.33 27.11 -12.60
N TYR A 200 14.08 26.34 -13.66
CA TYR A 200 13.77 26.91 -14.97
C TYR A 200 12.46 27.72 -14.97
N LYS A 201 11.45 27.29 -14.21
CA LYS A 201 10.18 28.03 -14.06
C LYS A 201 10.28 29.28 -13.19
N LEU A 202 11.23 29.33 -12.25
CA LEU A 202 11.46 30.52 -11.41
C LEU A 202 12.34 31.55 -12.13
N GLU A 203 13.28 31.11 -12.98
CA GLU A 203 14.12 32.01 -13.79
C GLU A 203 13.34 32.62 -14.95
N THR A 204 12.36 31.92 -15.52
CA THR A 204 11.52 32.44 -16.62
C THR A 204 10.30 33.25 -16.18
N ALA A 205 9.91 33.19 -14.90
CA ALA A 205 8.80 33.98 -14.35
C ALA A 205 9.22 35.34 -13.78
N GLY A 206 10.52 35.67 -13.80
CA GLY A 206 11.07 36.93 -13.31
C GLY A 206 11.43 37.94 -14.40
N GLU A 207 11.14 37.66 -15.68
CA GLU A 207 11.51 38.51 -16.82
C GLU A 207 10.32 39.14 -17.57
N ASP A 208 9.09 39.07 -17.03
CA ASP A 208 7.91 39.81 -17.56
C ASP A 208 7.35 40.83 -16.56
#